data_AF-A0A550I1X0-F1
#
_entry.id   AF-A0A550I1X0-F1
#
_cell.length_a   1.000
_cell.length_b   1.000
_cell.length_c   1.000
_cell.angle_alpha   90.00
_cell.angle_beta   90.00
_cell.angle_gamma   90.00
#
_symmetry.space_group_name_H-M   'P 1'
#
loop_
_entity.id
_entity.type
_entity.pdbx_description
1 polymer ?
#
loop_
_entity_poly.entity_id
_entity_poly.type
_entity_poly.pdbx_seq_one_letter_code
_entity_poly.pdbx_strand_id
1 'polypeptide(L)'
;METTAEDEVIRQYLVTAGEPARVELAEFTLRPDLCTPAMSAEKLMMIDFAEAWTHLGDLGVAVMPTTGLHAHGARKGWSWTTDEITEGIAATDEDIAGLGEHPIAAYVLGHIIEDGAREQAVVVGQVTRTSGDSIRWNGDLPPGCVGAPVFISTRLSGDSFKLVCLGVTLPADGHHAIASFDRIRAALNSLPSDTPPAFGETADHPRQVEPKRRWWQQRG
;
A
#
# COMPACT_ATOMS: atom_id res chain seq x y z
N MET A 1 -11.86 -22.78 -27.93
CA MET A 1 -10.71 -23.32 -27.18
C MET A 1 -9.49 -22.88 -27.94
N GLU A 2 -9.02 -21.68 -27.61
CA GLU A 2 -7.82 -21.04 -28.16
C GLU A 2 -6.85 -20.92 -26.99
N THR A 3 -5.74 -21.63 -27.10
CA THR A 3 -4.60 -21.60 -26.17
C THR A 3 -3.83 -20.29 -26.36
N THR A 4 -3.75 -19.46 -25.32
CA THR A 4 -2.75 -18.41 -25.18
C THR A 4 -1.62 -18.90 -24.27
N ALA A 5 -0.41 -18.42 -24.55
CA ALA A 5 0.87 -18.82 -23.97
C ALA A 5 0.89 -18.82 -22.44
N GLU A 6 1.79 -19.63 -21.86
CA GLU A 6 2.21 -19.71 -20.45
C GLU A 6 1.48 -18.75 -19.49
N ASP A 7 0.64 -19.30 -18.61
CA ASP A 7 -0.17 -18.56 -17.64
C ASP A 7 0.67 -17.48 -16.92
N GLU A 8 0.57 -16.24 -17.38
CA GLU A 8 1.16 -15.08 -16.73
C GLU A 8 0.43 -14.88 -15.39
N VAL A 9 1.11 -15.21 -14.29
CA VAL A 9 0.56 -15.05 -12.95
C VAL A 9 0.67 -13.58 -12.56
N ILE A 10 -0.40 -12.82 -12.80
CA ILE A 10 -0.53 -11.44 -12.32
C ILE A 10 -0.74 -11.46 -10.80
N ARG A 11 0.20 -10.88 -10.04
CA ARG A 11 0.08 -10.71 -8.59
C ARG A 11 -0.15 -9.23 -8.26
N GLN A 12 -1.28 -8.95 -7.61
CA GLN A 12 -1.64 -7.60 -7.19
C GLN A 12 -1.53 -7.46 -5.66
N TYR A 13 -0.96 -6.34 -5.24
CA TYR A 13 -0.71 -6.01 -3.84
C TYR A 13 -1.19 -4.59 -3.55
N LEU A 14 -1.82 -4.40 -2.38
CA LEU A 14 -1.90 -3.09 -1.75
C LEU A 14 -0.55 -2.81 -1.06
N VAL A 15 -0.06 -1.59 -1.19
CA VAL A 15 1.23 -1.15 -0.64
C VAL A 15 1.01 0.10 0.21
N THR A 16 1.59 0.14 1.40
CA THR A 16 1.55 1.30 2.31
C THR A 16 2.80 1.36 3.18
N ALA A 17 2.95 2.44 3.96
CA ALA A 17 3.96 2.52 5.00
C ALA A 17 3.76 1.43 6.06
N GLY A 18 4.85 0.95 6.65
CA GLY A 18 4.80 -0.16 7.58
C GLY A 18 4.06 0.13 8.88
N GLU A 19 4.13 1.35 9.42
CA GLU A 19 3.55 1.67 10.74
C GLU A 19 2.01 1.58 10.75
N PRO A 20 1.26 2.16 9.80
CA PRO A 20 -0.19 2.02 9.73
C PRO A 20 -0.70 0.58 9.61
N ALA A 21 0.15 -0.34 9.11
CA ALA A 21 -0.18 -1.74 8.90
C ALA A 21 -0.01 -2.63 10.16
N ARG A 22 0.44 -2.07 11.30
CA ARG A 22 0.72 -2.84 12.53
C ARG A 22 -0.43 -2.94 13.52
N VAL A 23 -1.58 -2.34 13.21
CA VAL A 23 -2.72 -2.32 14.12
C VAL A 23 -3.49 -3.64 14.09
N GLU A 24 -3.99 -4.09 15.23
CA GLU A 24 -4.80 -5.32 15.33
C GLU A 24 -6.17 -5.20 14.66
N LEU A 25 -6.74 -4.00 14.69
CA LEU A 25 -8.08 -3.70 14.20
C LEU A 25 -8.03 -2.46 13.32
N ALA A 26 -8.55 -2.56 12.10
CA ALA A 26 -8.66 -1.42 11.21
C ALA A 26 -9.96 -1.45 10.40
N GLU A 27 -10.38 -0.25 9.98
CA GLU A 27 -11.45 -0.05 9.02
C GLU A 27 -10.86 0.14 7.62
N PHE A 28 -11.31 -0.68 6.67
CA PHE A 28 -11.11 -0.45 5.25
C PHE A 28 -12.34 0.26 4.69
N THR A 29 -12.13 1.41 4.06
CA THR A 29 -13.15 2.13 3.30
C THR A 29 -12.78 2.05 1.83
N LEU A 30 -13.67 1.47 1.02
CA LEU A 30 -13.56 1.54 -0.43
C LEU A 30 -14.47 2.66 -0.91
N ARG A 31 -13.96 3.50 -1.82
CA ARG A 31 -14.79 4.52 -2.45
C ARG A 31 -15.92 3.83 -3.22
N PRO A 32 -17.17 4.31 -3.13
CA PRO A 32 -18.29 3.71 -3.84
C PRO A 32 -18.04 3.56 -5.35
N ASP A 33 -17.37 4.54 -5.96
CA ASP A 33 -17.02 4.55 -7.39
C ASP A 33 -16.04 3.44 -7.79
N LEU A 34 -15.33 2.85 -6.83
CA LEU A 34 -14.42 1.73 -7.06
C LEU A 34 -15.09 0.37 -6.90
N CYS A 35 -16.38 0.32 -6.52
CA CYS A 35 -17.11 -0.92 -6.26
C CYS A 35 -18.28 -1.11 -7.22
N THR A 36 -18.49 -2.34 -7.70
CA THR A 36 -19.64 -2.68 -8.56
C THR A 36 -20.32 -3.99 -8.10
N PRO A 37 -21.60 -3.93 -7.65
CA PRO A 37 -22.31 -2.73 -7.21
C PRO A 37 -21.62 -2.05 -6.02
N ALA A 38 -22.05 -0.83 -5.69
CA ALA A 38 -21.63 -0.17 -4.46
C ALA A 38 -21.88 -1.10 -3.26
N MET A 39 -20.93 -1.11 -2.33
CA MET A 39 -21.03 -1.96 -1.14
C MET A 39 -22.22 -1.52 -0.28
N SER A 40 -22.95 -2.51 0.24
CA SER A 40 -24.04 -2.26 1.20
C SER A 40 -23.54 -1.74 2.56
N ALA A 41 -22.31 -2.08 2.92
CA ALA A 41 -21.59 -1.50 4.05
C ALA A 41 -20.49 -0.59 3.51
N GLU A 42 -20.49 0.69 3.88
CA GLU A 42 -19.48 1.66 3.45
C GLU A 42 -18.07 1.37 4.01
N LYS A 43 -17.98 0.45 4.97
CA LYS A 43 -16.75 0.08 5.67
C LYS A 43 -16.66 -1.42 5.90
N LEU A 44 -15.43 -1.94 5.78
CA LEU A 44 -15.03 -3.29 6.14
C LEU A 44 -14.22 -3.24 7.42
N MET A 45 -14.72 -3.86 8.49
CA MET A 45 -13.95 -4.06 9.70
C MET A 45 -13.05 -5.29 9.51
N MET A 46 -11.74 -5.13 9.70
CA MET A 46 -10.78 -6.23 9.66
C MET A 46 -10.24 -6.48 11.05
N ILE A 47 -10.59 -7.63 11.61
CA ILE A 47 -9.92 -8.20 12.78
C ILE A 47 -8.61 -8.85 12.35
N ASP A 48 -7.64 -8.90 13.26
CA ASP A 48 -6.30 -9.43 12.99
C ASP A 48 -5.64 -8.72 11.78
N PHE A 49 -5.88 -7.40 11.64
CA PHE A 49 -5.50 -6.62 10.46
C PHE A 49 -4.00 -6.68 10.19
N ALA A 50 -3.16 -6.64 11.22
CA ALA A 50 -1.71 -6.79 11.07
C ALA A 50 -1.30 -8.11 10.41
N GLU A 51 -2.05 -9.20 10.62
CA GLU A 51 -1.75 -10.51 10.03
C GLU A 51 -2.01 -10.54 8.50
N ALA A 52 -2.81 -9.60 7.99
CA ALA A 52 -3.05 -9.45 6.56
C ALA A 52 -1.86 -8.85 5.79
N TRP A 53 -0.90 -8.24 6.48
CA TRP A 53 0.20 -7.51 5.87
C TRP A 53 1.55 -8.21 6.05
N THR A 54 2.27 -8.36 4.94
CA THR A 54 3.69 -8.73 4.96
C THR A 54 4.53 -7.46 5.10
N HIS A 55 5.29 -7.33 6.19
CA HIS A 55 6.19 -6.20 6.38
C HIS A 55 7.53 -6.42 5.68
N LEU A 56 7.92 -5.50 4.80
CA LEU A 56 9.23 -5.48 4.16
C LEU A 56 10.15 -4.60 5.03
N GLY A 57 10.58 -5.15 6.17
CA GLY A 57 11.18 -4.43 7.29
C GLY A 57 12.30 -3.45 6.92
N ASP A 58 13.22 -3.86 6.07
CA ASP A 58 14.36 -3.03 5.64
C ASP A 58 13.95 -1.85 4.75
N LEU A 59 12.76 -1.90 4.15
CA LEU A 59 12.19 -0.86 3.29
C LEU A 59 11.17 0.02 4.02
N GLY A 60 10.75 -0.35 5.24
CA GLY A 60 9.77 0.40 6.01
C GLY A 60 8.35 0.37 5.44
N VAL A 61 8.04 -0.55 4.52
CA VAL A 61 6.72 -0.70 3.89
C VAL A 61 6.01 -1.99 4.32
N ALA A 62 4.72 -2.04 4.07
CA ALA A 62 3.89 -3.23 4.22
C ALA A 62 3.11 -3.48 2.92
N VAL A 63 2.93 -4.76 2.59
CA VAL A 63 2.22 -5.21 1.39
C VAL A 63 1.15 -6.23 1.77
N MET A 64 -0.03 -6.14 1.16
CA MET A 64 -1.13 -7.08 1.34
C MET A 64 -1.60 -7.59 -0.02
N PRO A 65 -1.60 -8.92 -0.28
CA PRO A 65 -2.20 -9.48 -1.49
C PRO A 65 -3.69 -9.11 -1.60
N THR A 66 -4.14 -8.68 -2.78
CA THR A 66 -5.54 -8.28 -2.99
C THR A 66 -6.49 -9.48 -3.16
N THR A 67 -5.95 -10.68 -3.41
CA THR A 67 -6.73 -11.89 -3.73
C THR A 67 -7.80 -12.20 -2.69
N GLY A 68 -7.46 -12.07 -1.40
CA GLY A 68 -8.41 -12.26 -0.32
C GLY A 68 -9.55 -11.21 -0.36
N LEU A 69 -9.22 -9.94 -0.60
CA LEU A 69 -10.22 -8.87 -0.63
C LEU A 69 -11.17 -9.04 -1.84
N HIS A 70 -10.63 -9.45 -3.00
CA HIS A 70 -11.46 -9.85 -4.15
C HIS A 70 -12.37 -11.04 -3.83
N ALA A 71 -11.84 -12.09 -3.19
CA ALA A 71 -12.65 -13.24 -2.80
C ALA A 71 -13.74 -12.86 -1.78
N HIS A 72 -13.43 -11.96 -0.84
CA HIS A 72 -14.42 -11.42 0.10
C HIS A 72 -15.52 -10.66 -0.64
N GLY A 73 -15.15 -9.75 -1.55
CA GLY A 73 -16.12 -9.01 -2.37
C GLY A 73 -17.04 -9.94 -3.14
N ALA A 74 -16.46 -10.92 -3.85
CA ALA A 74 -17.24 -11.90 -4.62
C ALA A 74 -18.27 -12.65 -3.75
N ARG A 75 -17.88 -13.08 -2.53
CA ARG A 75 -18.80 -13.72 -1.58
C ARG A 75 -19.91 -12.78 -1.08
N LYS A 76 -19.64 -11.47 -1.05
CA LYS A 76 -20.58 -10.43 -0.62
C LYS A 76 -21.36 -9.80 -1.80
N GLY A 77 -21.15 -10.29 -3.02
CA GLY A 77 -21.88 -9.85 -4.20
C GLY A 77 -21.41 -8.51 -4.78
N TRP A 78 -20.17 -8.09 -4.52
CA TRP A 78 -19.55 -6.90 -5.12
C TRP A 78 -18.15 -7.20 -5.65
N SER A 79 -17.74 -6.49 -6.70
CA SER A 79 -16.36 -6.44 -7.15
C SER A 79 -15.79 -5.06 -6.91
N TRP A 80 -14.46 -4.94 -6.95
CA TRP A 80 -13.78 -3.66 -6.77
C TRP A 80 -12.55 -3.56 -7.66
N THR A 81 -12.12 -2.34 -7.93
CA THR A 81 -10.92 -2.03 -8.71
C THR A 81 -10.01 -1.06 -7.95
N THR A 82 -8.75 -0.97 -8.37
CA THR A 82 -7.78 0.03 -7.88
C THR A 82 -7.28 0.89 -9.03
N ASP A 83 -6.82 2.09 -8.70
CA ASP A 83 -5.97 2.87 -9.60
C ASP A 83 -4.55 2.26 -9.55
N GLU A 84 -4.28 1.31 -10.44
CA GLU A 84 -3.09 0.47 -10.37
C GLU A 84 -1.79 1.21 -10.75
N ILE A 85 -0.74 0.99 -9.96
CA ILE A 85 0.63 1.33 -10.35
C ILE A 85 1.21 0.16 -11.15
N THR A 86 1.05 0.23 -12.47
CA THR A 86 1.54 -0.79 -13.40
C THR A 86 3.03 -0.60 -13.71
N GLU A 87 3.65 -1.60 -14.33
CA GLU A 87 5.07 -1.52 -14.74
C GLU A 87 5.36 -0.35 -15.68
N GLY A 88 4.37 0.11 -16.45
CA GLY A 88 4.52 1.25 -17.34
C GLY A 88 4.75 2.58 -16.60
N ILE A 89 4.29 2.70 -15.35
CA ILE A 89 4.37 3.94 -14.56
C ILE A 89 5.22 3.79 -13.29
N ALA A 90 5.45 2.59 -12.77
CA ALA A 90 6.38 2.38 -11.68
C ALA A 90 7.81 2.76 -12.09
N ALA A 91 8.53 3.46 -11.21
CA ALA A 91 9.93 3.81 -11.45
C ALA A 91 10.81 2.57 -11.59
N THR A 92 11.72 2.63 -12.54
CA THR A 92 12.84 1.70 -12.71
C THR A 92 14.11 2.23 -12.07
N ASP A 93 15.12 1.38 -11.91
CA ASP A 93 16.47 1.77 -11.49
C ASP A 93 17.04 2.88 -12.37
N GLU A 94 16.75 2.87 -13.67
CA GLU A 94 17.19 3.89 -14.62
C GLU A 94 16.49 5.25 -14.36
N ASP A 95 15.18 5.23 -14.09
CA ASP A 95 14.44 6.45 -13.73
C ASP A 95 15.01 7.09 -12.46
N ILE A 96 15.34 6.26 -11.46
CA ILE A 96 15.93 6.70 -10.19
C ILE A 96 17.37 7.18 -10.39
N ALA A 97 18.17 6.46 -11.18
CA ALA A 97 19.54 6.84 -11.50
C ALA A 97 19.62 8.15 -12.30
N GLY A 98 18.59 8.45 -13.09
CA GLY A 98 18.42 9.70 -13.82
C GLY A 98 18.01 10.90 -12.96
N LEU A 99 17.60 10.69 -11.71
CA LEU A 99 17.36 11.79 -10.77
C LEU A 99 18.70 12.48 -10.48
N GLY A 100 18.80 13.74 -10.90
CA GLY A 100 19.93 14.59 -10.57
C GLY A 100 19.97 14.97 -9.09
N GLU A 101 21.01 15.67 -8.68
CA GLU A 101 21.23 16.09 -7.28
C GLU A 101 20.32 17.27 -6.85
N HIS A 102 19.69 17.95 -7.81
CA HIS A 102 18.83 19.09 -7.54
C HIS A 102 17.39 18.64 -7.22
N PRO A 103 16.69 19.30 -6.28
CA PRO A 103 15.28 19.04 -6.04
C PRO A 103 14.44 19.18 -7.32
N ILE A 104 13.57 18.21 -7.58
CA ILE A 104 12.62 18.25 -8.70
C ILE A 104 11.19 18.25 -8.19
N ALA A 105 10.27 18.85 -8.96
CA ALA A 105 8.85 18.87 -8.62
C ALA A 105 8.27 17.45 -8.55
N ALA A 106 7.45 17.22 -7.52
CA ALA A 106 6.83 15.92 -7.26
C ALA A 106 5.45 16.10 -6.64
N TYR A 107 4.65 15.02 -6.72
CA TYR A 107 3.25 14.99 -6.36
C TYR A 107 2.95 13.75 -5.53
N VAL A 108 2.35 13.92 -4.35
CA VAL A 108 1.85 12.80 -3.55
C VAL A 108 0.34 12.72 -3.69
N LEU A 109 -0.16 11.54 -4.07
CA LEU A 109 -1.60 11.28 -4.16
C LEU A 109 -2.07 10.56 -2.90
N GLY A 110 -2.46 11.33 -1.90
CA GLY A 110 -2.85 10.81 -0.57
C GLY A 110 -4.20 11.34 -0.14
N HIS A 111 -4.35 11.54 1.16
CA HIS A 111 -5.58 12.06 1.75
C HIS A 111 -5.29 13.21 2.71
N ILE A 112 -6.20 14.19 2.73
CA ILE A 112 -6.26 15.19 3.78
C ILE A 112 -7.39 14.81 4.73
N ILE A 113 -7.13 14.93 6.03
CA ILE A 113 -8.09 14.60 7.08
C ILE A 113 -8.53 15.92 7.72
N GLU A 114 -9.78 16.30 7.48
CA GLU A 114 -10.39 17.52 7.99
C GLU A 114 -11.79 17.18 8.51
N ASP A 115 -12.11 17.60 9.74
CA ASP A 115 -13.43 17.41 10.37
C ASP A 115 -13.99 15.96 10.31
N GLY A 116 -13.10 14.97 10.32
CA GLY A 116 -13.44 13.55 10.23
C GLY A 116 -13.70 13.03 8.81
N ALA A 117 -13.70 13.91 7.80
CA ALA A 117 -13.66 13.54 6.39
C ALA A 117 -12.23 13.16 5.97
N ARG A 118 -12.12 12.28 4.98
CA ARG A 118 -10.84 11.82 4.40
C ARG A 118 -10.91 11.98 2.89
N GLU A 119 -10.65 13.19 2.42
CA GLU A 119 -10.71 13.52 0.99
C GLU A 119 -9.40 13.18 0.29
N GLN A 120 -9.50 12.71 -0.96
CA GLN A 120 -8.32 12.49 -1.79
C GLN A 120 -7.72 13.84 -2.18
N ALA A 121 -6.40 13.96 -2.06
CA ALA A 121 -5.71 15.21 -2.35
C ALA A 121 -4.36 14.96 -3.05
N VAL A 122 -3.96 15.94 -3.86
CA VAL A 122 -2.63 16.02 -4.47
C VAL A 122 -1.81 17.01 -3.68
N VAL A 123 -0.74 16.53 -3.03
CA VAL A 123 0.22 17.38 -2.33
C VAL A 123 1.40 17.64 -3.26
N VAL A 124 1.67 18.91 -3.52
CA VAL A 124 2.76 19.35 -4.38
C VAL A 124 3.98 19.67 -3.52
N GLY A 125 5.13 19.18 -3.93
CA GLY A 125 6.40 19.44 -3.26
C GLY A 125 7.55 19.09 -4.16
N GLN A 126 8.65 18.64 -3.56
CA GLN A 126 9.83 18.25 -4.30
C GLN A 126 10.39 16.94 -3.80
N VAL A 127 11.18 16.27 -4.64
CA VAL A 127 12.02 15.14 -4.22
C VAL A 127 13.47 15.40 -4.53
N THR A 128 14.34 14.85 -3.71
CA THR A 128 15.79 14.85 -3.92
C THR A 128 16.34 13.45 -3.75
N ARG A 129 17.18 13.03 -4.69
CA ARG A 129 18.03 11.86 -4.52
C ARG A 129 19.23 12.24 -3.66
N THR A 130 19.46 11.47 -2.62
CA THR A 130 20.59 11.67 -1.70
C THR A 130 21.70 10.67 -2.00
N SER A 131 22.85 10.84 -1.35
CA SER A 131 23.95 9.88 -1.43
C SER A 131 23.48 8.47 -1.03
N GLY A 132 23.73 7.46 -1.88
CA GLY A 132 23.30 6.08 -1.64
C GLY A 132 21.90 5.75 -2.16
N ASP A 133 21.44 6.46 -3.19
CA ASP A 133 20.21 6.20 -3.96
C ASP A 133 18.90 6.28 -3.16
N SER A 134 18.95 6.83 -1.94
CA SER A 134 17.74 7.08 -1.17
C SER A 134 17.07 8.38 -1.64
N ILE A 135 15.76 8.33 -1.84
CA ILE A 135 14.96 9.46 -2.29
C ILE A 135 14.23 10.04 -1.07
N ARG A 136 14.20 11.37 -0.97
CA ARG A 136 13.50 12.08 0.10
C ARG A 136 12.50 13.07 -0.47
N TRP A 137 11.39 13.22 0.23
CA TRP A 137 10.42 14.27 0.01
C TRP A 137 10.84 15.55 0.73
N ASN A 138 10.78 16.67 0.02
CA ASN A 138 11.04 18.01 0.52
C ASN A 138 9.73 18.81 0.48
N GLY A 139 9.24 19.13 1.66
CA GLY A 139 7.99 19.87 1.86
C GLY A 139 7.19 19.27 3.00
N ASP A 140 6.13 19.98 3.39
CA ASP A 140 5.20 19.48 4.39
C ASP A 140 4.38 18.34 3.79
N LEU A 141 4.29 17.23 4.51
CA LEU A 141 3.48 16.08 4.12
C LEU A 141 2.37 15.87 5.15
N PRO A 142 1.09 16.01 4.76
CA PRO A 142 -0.03 15.71 5.65
C PRO A 142 0.04 14.27 6.17
N PRO A 143 -0.42 13.98 7.40
CA PRO A 143 -0.41 12.63 7.96
C PRO A 143 -1.14 11.59 7.09
N GLY A 144 -2.24 11.98 6.44
CA GLY A 144 -3.01 11.11 5.53
C GLY A 144 -2.31 10.81 4.20
N CYS A 145 -1.13 11.39 3.96
CA CYS A 145 -0.26 11.13 2.83
C CYS A 145 0.91 10.20 3.16
N VAL A 146 1.04 9.69 4.39
CA VAL A 146 2.03 8.64 4.72
C VAL A 146 1.59 7.31 4.11
N GLY A 147 2.51 6.64 3.40
CA GLY A 147 2.22 5.43 2.63
C GLY A 147 1.59 5.69 1.25
N ALA A 148 1.42 6.95 0.87
CA ALA A 148 0.83 7.33 -0.41
C ALA A 148 1.88 7.29 -1.55
N PRO A 149 1.46 7.01 -2.79
CA PRO A 149 2.35 7.00 -3.95
C PRO A 149 2.87 8.40 -4.28
N VAL A 150 4.16 8.48 -4.63
CA VAL A 150 4.85 9.71 -5.05
C VAL A 150 5.12 9.66 -6.55
N PHE A 151 4.72 10.70 -7.26
CA PHE A 151 4.88 10.84 -8.70
C PHE A 151 5.80 12.00 -9.06
N ILE A 152 6.56 11.82 -10.14
CA ILE A 152 7.27 12.88 -10.84
C ILE A 152 6.87 12.90 -12.30
N SER A 153 7.07 14.04 -12.94
CA SER A 153 6.94 14.17 -14.39
C SER A 153 8.32 14.07 -15.04
N THR A 154 8.51 13.06 -15.89
CA THR A 154 9.69 12.94 -16.76
C THR A 154 9.35 13.47 -18.13
N ARG A 155 10.15 14.42 -18.63
CA ARG A 155 9.92 15.02 -19.95
C ARG A 155 10.19 13.99 -21.05
N LEU A 156 9.26 13.90 -22.00
CA LEU A 156 9.42 13.15 -23.25
C LEU A 156 9.72 14.14 -24.40
N SER A 157 9.74 13.67 -25.64
CA SER A 157 9.98 14.55 -26.79
C SER A 157 8.88 15.61 -26.95
N GLY A 158 9.28 16.82 -27.34
CA GLY A 158 8.37 17.96 -27.50
C GLY A 158 7.74 18.43 -26.19
N ASP A 159 6.41 18.51 -26.18
CA ASP A 159 5.57 18.96 -25.06
C ASP A 159 4.88 17.80 -24.32
N SER A 160 5.38 16.57 -24.50
CA SER A 160 4.86 15.39 -23.82
C SER A 160 5.64 15.07 -22.54
N PHE A 161 4.97 14.46 -21.57
CA PHE A 161 5.56 14.01 -20.32
C PHE A 161 5.01 12.64 -19.92
N LYS A 162 5.84 11.87 -19.23
CA LYS A 162 5.46 10.62 -18.55
C LYS A 162 5.33 10.90 -17.07
N LEU A 163 4.26 10.43 -16.44
CA LEU A 163 4.22 10.32 -14.98
C LEU A 163 4.90 9.04 -14.54
N VAL A 164 5.84 9.17 -13.60
CA VAL A 164 6.58 8.05 -13.03
C VAL A 164 6.32 8.02 -11.53
N CYS A 165 5.83 6.90 -11.02
CA CYS A 165 5.62 6.66 -9.61
C CYS A 165 6.93 6.16 -8.98
N LEU A 166 7.58 7.02 -8.21
CA LEU A 166 8.86 6.70 -7.57
C LEU A 166 8.74 5.62 -6.51
N GLY A 167 7.65 5.61 -5.76
CA GLY A 167 7.52 4.80 -4.57
C GLY A 167 6.41 5.27 -3.66
N VAL A 168 6.50 4.89 -2.39
CA VAL A 168 5.59 5.34 -1.33
C VAL A 168 6.32 6.17 -0.28
N THR A 169 5.65 7.19 0.26
CA THR A 169 6.17 7.98 1.38
C THR A 169 6.25 7.16 2.66
N LEU A 170 7.33 7.35 3.41
CA LEU A 170 7.52 6.76 4.74
C LEU A 170 7.25 7.80 5.84
N PRO A 171 6.95 7.35 7.08
CA PRO A 171 6.90 8.24 8.23
C PRO A 171 8.22 9.03 8.38
N ALA A 172 8.13 10.27 8.85
CA ALA A 172 9.32 11.11 9.00
C ALA A 172 10.13 10.74 10.24
N ASP A 173 11.46 10.66 10.07
CA ASP A 173 12.46 10.84 11.13
C ASP A 173 13.27 12.11 10.80
N GLY A 174 12.60 13.26 10.88
CA GLY A 174 13.09 14.56 10.42
C GLY A 174 12.78 14.89 8.96
N HIS A 175 12.86 13.90 8.05
CA HIS A 175 12.42 14.01 6.66
C HIS A 175 11.65 12.75 6.23
N HIS A 176 10.72 12.90 5.29
CA HIS A 176 10.00 11.77 4.70
C HIS A 176 10.88 11.09 3.65
N ALA A 177 11.35 9.89 3.95
CA ALA A 177 11.98 9.02 2.95
C ALA A 177 10.92 8.46 1.99
N ILE A 178 11.35 8.04 0.80
CA ILE A 178 10.51 7.33 -0.16
C ILE A 178 11.07 5.92 -0.35
N ALA A 179 10.25 4.92 -0.07
CA ALA A 179 10.55 3.53 -0.42
C ALA A 179 10.26 3.34 -1.91
N SER A 180 11.32 3.16 -2.69
CA SER A 180 11.22 3.14 -4.15
C SER A 180 10.64 1.84 -4.70
N PHE A 181 9.90 1.95 -5.81
CA PHE A 181 9.15 0.82 -6.37
C PHE A 181 10.04 -0.32 -6.87
N ASP A 182 11.22 -0.03 -7.41
CA ASP A 182 12.25 -1.02 -7.78
C ASP A 182 12.63 -1.91 -6.58
N ARG A 183 12.89 -1.29 -5.42
CA ARG A 183 13.26 -2.00 -4.19
C ARG A 183 12.10 -2.81 -3.64
N ILE A 184 10.89 -2.24 -3.66
CA ILE A 184 9.67 -2.95 -3.24
C ILE A 184 9.44 -4.18 -4.12
N ARG A 185 9.60 -4.05 -5.45
CA ARG A 185 9.48 -5.18 -6.39
C ARG A 185 10.54 -6.24 -6.14
N ALA A 186 11.79 -5.85 -5.97
CA ALA A 186 12.88 -6.78 -5.66
C ALA A 186 12.61 -7.58 -4.38
N ALA A 187 12.10 -6.91 -3.34
CA ALA A 187 11.70 -7.55 -2.10
C ALA A 187 10.50 -8.49 -2.28
N LEU A 188 9.45 -8.08 -3.02
CA LEU A 188 8.29 -8.91 -3.35
C LEU A 188 8.68 -10.19 -4.11
N ASN A 189 9.58 -10.07 -5.08
CA ASN A 189 10.08 -11.22 -5.86
C ASN A 189 10.93 -12.19 -5.02
N SER A 190 11.43 -11.72 -3.88
CA SER A 190 12.17 -12.54 -2.92
C SER A 190 11.27 -13.22 -1.88
N LEU A 191 9.97 -12.91 -1.85
CA LEU A 191 9.02 -13.54 -0.93
C LEU A 191 8.69 -14.97 -1.37
N PRO A 192 8.48 -15.90 -0.43
CA PRO A 192 7.94 -17.22 -0.73
C PRO A 192 6.56 -17.11 -1.40
N SER A 193 6.30 -17.94 -2.41
CA SER A 193 5.01 -17.93 -3.14
C SER A 193 3.79 -18.28 -2.27
N ASP A 194 3.98 -18.86 -1.09
CA ASP A 194 2.91 -19.33 -0.19
C ASP A 194 2.52 -18.27 0.87
N THR A 195 2.18 -17.05 0.44
CA THR A 195 1.55 -16.10 1.36
C THR A 195 0.05 -16.42 1.48
N PRO A 196 -0.46 -16.86 2.65
CA PRO A 196 -1.88 -17.19 2.79
C PRO A 196 -2.76 -15.94 2.57
N PRO A 197 -3.98 -16.11 2.05
CA PRO A 197 -4.85 -14.98 1.77
C PRO A 197 -5.33 -14.31 3.06
N ALA A 198 -5.17 -12.99 3.13
CA ALA A 198 -5.63 -12.13 4.24
C ALA A 198 -7.14 -12.24 4.59
N PHE A 199 -7.95 -12.83 3.70
CA PHE A 199 -9.40 -12.94 3.87
C PHE A 199 -9.84 -14.41 3.75
N GLY A 200 -9.34 -15.26 4.64
CA GLY A 200 -9.70 -16.68 4.78
C GLY A 200 -10.17 -17.04 6.20
N GLU A 201 -11.37 -17.63 6.28
CA GLU A 201 -11.99 -18.36 7.40
C GLU A 201 -11.68 -17.97 8.87
N THR A 202 -12.30 -16.91 9.37
CA THR A 202 -12.71 -16.85 10.79
C THR A 202 -14.15 -17.30 10.96
N ALA A 203 -14.48 -18.51 10.49
CA ALA A 203 -15.74 -19.18 10.79
C ALA A 203 -15.57 -20.70 10.64
N ASP A 204 -14.90 -21.35 11.60
CA ASP A 204 -15.34 -22.64 12.19
C ASP A 204 -14.32 -23.34 13.08
N HIS A 205 -13.14 -22.76 13.35
CA HIS A 205 -12.34 -23.24 14.47
C HIS A 205 -12.74 -22.50 15.73
N PRO A 206 -13.42 -23.12 16.72
CA PRO A 206 -13.49 -22.55 18.04
C PRO A 206 -12.04 -22.42 18.54
N ARG A 207 -11.53 -21.18 18.55
CA ARG A 207 -10.29 -20.83 19.27
C ARG A 207 -10.47 -21.43 20.67
N GLN A 208 -9.62 -22.41 21.02
CA GLN A 208 -9.55 -22.87 22.40
C GLN A 208 -9.04 -21.70 23.22
N VAL A 209 -9.99 -20.93 23.77
CA VAL A 209 -9.70 -19.93 24.78
C VAL A 209 -9.25 -20.71 25.99
N GLU A 210 -7.95 -20.74 26.26
CA GLU A 210 -7.46 -21.18 27.56
C GLU A 210 -8.25 -20.39 28.63
N PRO A 211 -8.92 -21.07 29.58
CA PRO A 211 -9.73 -20.38 30.56
C PRO A 211 -8.80 -19.47 31.36
N LYS A 212 -8.96 -18.15 31.17
CA LYS A 212 -8.28 -17.10 31.94
C LYS A 212 -8.38 -17.46 33.43
N ARG A 213 -7.25 -17.84 34.03
CA ARG A 213 -7.15 -18.05 35.47
C ARG A 213 -7.59 -16.75 36.14
N ARG A 214 -8.72 -16.83 36.85
CA ARG A 214 -9.32 -15.68 37.51
C ARG A 214 -8.44 -15.27 38.69
N TRP A 215 -8.11 -13.99 38.75
CA TRP A 215 -7.15 -13.38 39.67
C TRP A 215 -7.48 -13.52 41.17
N TRP A 216 -8.66 -14.02 41.53
CA TRP A 216 -9.07 -14.28 42.92
C TRP A 216 -8.74 -15.69 43.45
N GLN A 217 -8.13 -16.57 42.66
CA GLN A 217 -7.72 -17.92 43.14
C GLN A 217 -6.33 -17.98 43.81
N GLN A 218 -5.71 -16.84 44.14
CA GLN A 218 -4.38 -16.79 44.79
C GLN A 218 -4.39 -16.40 46.29
N ARG A 219 -5.51 -16.57 47.00
CA ARG A 219 -5.51 -16.47 48.47
C ARG A 219 -6.27 -17.64 49.09
N GLY A 220 -5.51 -18.66 49.44
CA GLY A 220 -5.86 -19.76 50.34
C GLY A 220 -4.58 -20.22 51.00
#